data_AF-A0A183UYK7-F1
#
_entry.id   AF-A0A183UYK7-F1
#
_cell.length_a   1.000
_cell.length_b   1.000
_cell.length_c   1.000
_cell.angle_alpha   90.00
_cell.angle_beta   90.00
_cell.angle_gamma   90.00
#
_symmetry.space_group_name_H-M   'P 1'
#
loop_
_entity.id
_entity.type
_entity.pdbx_description
1 polymer ?
#
loop_
_entity_poly.entity_id
_entity_poly.type
_entity_poly.pdbx_seq_one_letter_code
_entity_poly.pdbx_strand_id
1 'polypeptide(L)'
;MKCFFFVQELGITNGVENWGLVTLNEDYLNQSDDAHIIYLISNEIVHHWIGNLVTVANWSFICLQEDLADFISLKVLRILTASDLRYQRYRLSKYIGIQLAETFLSPNESLILQQAISMDLINRRCYMKGVIFLESLESLIGQDKILSAIRQLLYRYRLSNFDIYEFGAVIANFTVDDKINLQNAFHYWIRTNGFPSVSVRLTESVIHIKQSLLDEALWPIPLQFRDPEIPIRIMLTEEVEMMRKQMSTSSCILNPGFIHFYRVNYDTATWSNILEILYENATEFSPIERAQFISDFCYFNAMGEVIDGEHLRQKFIHIVYSRPEQYDLCEWYLYWCDRATGTIRSGSELLRNIVVDIAESFYNASSYSCISGKAVRQVNNLCQKFFGHKCI
;
A
#
# COMPACT_ATOMS: atom_id res chain seq x y z
N MET A 1 -7.21 -15.87 31.08
CA MET A 1 -5.80 -15.97 30.62
C MET A 1 -5.13 -14.65 30.93
N LYS A 2 -3.87 -14.63 31.39
CA LYS A 2 -3.08 -13.40 31.52
C LYS A 2 -2.26 -13.23 30.23
N CYS A 3 -2.03 -12.00 29.79
CA CYS A 3 -1.11 -11.67 28.72
C CYS A 3 0.03 -10.84 29.32
N PHE A 4 1.25 -11.34 29.21
CA PHE A 4 2.45 -10.65 29.69
C PHE A 4 3.18 -10.01 28.50
N PHE A 5 3.79 -8.85 28.74
CA PHE A 5 4.70 -8.21 27.82
C PHE A 5 6.10 -8.24 28.42
N PHE A 6 7.07 -8.72 27.65
CA PHE A 6 8.46 -8.77 28.02
C PHE A 6 9.28 -7.92 27.04
N VAL A 7 9.89 -6.85 27.52
CA VAL A 7 10.78 -6.01 26.72
C VAL A 7 12.19 -6.56 26.83
N GLN A 8 12.84 -6.80 25.69
CA GLN A 8 14.18 -7.37 25.63
C GLN A 8 15.10 -6.54 24.73
N GLU A 9 16.36 -6.42 25.14
CA GLU A 9 17.40 -5.65 24.46
C GLU A 9 17.88 -6.36 23.17
N LEU A 10 17.92 -7.70 23.17
CA LEU A 10 18.38 -8.50 22.03
C LEU A 10 17.20 -9.28 21.43
N GLY A 11 16.75 -8.86 20.25
CA GLY A 11 15.73 -9.55 19.46
C GLY A 11 15.99 -9.40 17.96
N ILE A 12 15.80 -10.48 17.19
CA ILE A 12 15.93 -10.48 15.72
C ILE A 12 14.74 -9.75 15.07
N THR A 13 13.59 -9.72 15.75
CA THR A 13 12.35 -9.09 15.29
C THR A 13 11.91 -7.99 16.26
N ASN A 14 11.03 -7.09 15.80
CA ASN A 14 10.47 -6.01 16.61
C ASN A 14 9.50 -6.51 17.69
N GLY A 15 8.77 -7.58 17.40
CA GLY A 15 7.87 -8.28 18.31
C GLY A 15 7.80 -9.77 17.99
N VAL A 16 7.34 -10.57 18.97
CA VAL A 16 6.94 -11.97 18.77
C VAL A 16 5.71 -12.27 19.62
N GLU A 17 4.74 -12.92 19.00
CA GLU A 17 3.37 -13.08 19.46
C GLU A 17 3.13 -14.28 20.40
N ASN A 18 4.17 -14.78 21.10
CA ASN A 18 4.05 -16.03 21.86
C ASN A 18 2.83 -16.00 22.79
N TRP A 19 2.00 -17.04 22.75
CA TRP A 19 0.66 -16.98 23.32
C TRP A 19 0.70 -16.77 24.85
N GLY A 20 0.30 -15.56 25.29
CA GLY A 20 0.33 -15.14 26.68
C GLY A 20 1.66 -14.54 27.17
N LEU A 21 2.70 -14.47 26.33
CA LEU A 21 4.00 -13.84 26.61
C LEU A 21 4.53 -13.13 25.35
N VAL A 22 4.01 -11.95 25.06
CA VAL A 22 4.50 -11.13 23.95
C VAL A 22 5.90 -10.61 24.28
N THR A 23 6.85 -10.77 23.36
CA THR A 23 8.18 -10.15 23.48
C THR A 23 8.27 -8.93 22.56
N LEU A 24 8.87 -7.84 23.04
CA LEU A 24 9.06 -6.60 22.28
C LEU A 24 10.54 -6.18 22.31
N ASN A 25 11.04 -5.65 21.20
CA ASN A 25 12.40 -5.16 21.07
C ASN A 25 12.56 -3.76 21.68
N GLU A 26 13.49 -3.61 22.62
CA GLU A 26 13.72 -2.35 23.35
C GLU A 26 14.20 -1.21 22.43
N ASP A 27 15.13 -1.49 21.51
CA ASP A 27 15.65 -0.49 20.56
C ASP A 27 14.54 0.03 19.64
N TYR A 28 13.64 -0.85 19.20
CA TYR A 28 12.48 -0.46 18.41
C TYR A 28 11.57 0.47 19.20
N LEU A 29 11.23 0.11 20.45
CA LEU A 29 10.37 0.93 21.31
C LEU A 29 10.99 2.30 21.59
N ASN A 30 12.29 2.37 21.83
CA ASN A 30 13.00 3.62 22.11
C ASN A 30 13.10 4.55 20.90
N GLN A 31 13.13 4.00 19.68
CA GLN A 31 13.24 4.78 18.45
C GLN A 31 11.89 5.12 17.82
N SER A 32 10.83 4.42 18.20
CA SER A 32 9.51 4.52 17.58
C SER A 32 8.65 5.63 18.20
N ASP A 33 7.80 6.24 17.39
CA ASP A 33 6.74 7.11 17.89
C ASP A 33 5.51 6.32 18.38
N ASP A 34 4.57 7.02 19.01
CA ASP A 34 3.34 6.43 19.53
C ASP A 34 2.57 5.60 18.48
N ALA A 35 2.56 6.02 17.21
CA ALA A 35 1.81 5.28 16.19
C ALA A 35 2.45 3.92 15.91
N HIS A 36 3.77 3.86 15.81
CA HIS A 36 4.50 2.61 15.61
C HIS A 36 4.41 1.69 16.82
N ILE A 37 4.46 2.25 18.04
CA ILE A 37 4.31 1.47 19.28
C ILE A 37 2.88 0.94 19.41
N ILE A 38 1.86 1.78 19.18
CA ILE A 38 0.45 1.36 19.20
C ILE A 38 0.23 0.26 18.16
N TYR A 39 0.74 0.44 16.95
CA TYR A 39 0.65 -0.55 15.90
C TYR A 39 1.28 -1.88 16.32
N LEU A 40 2.54 -1.87 16.76
CA LEU A 40 3.27 -3.08 17.13
C LEU A 40 2.53 -3.85 18.23
N ILE A 41 2.19 -3.18 19.32
CA ILE A 41 1.46 -3.81 20.43
C ILE A 41 0.12 -4.37 19.95
N SER A 42 -0.61 -3.63 19.10
CA SER A 42 -1.87 -4.10 18.52
C SER A 42 -1.67 -5.35 17.68
N ASN A 43 -0.62 -5.39 16.85
CA ASN A 43 -0.29 -6.53 15.99
C ASN A 43 -0.02 -7.80 16.79
N GLU A 44 0.86 -7.72 17.78
CA GLU A 44 1.16 -8.86 18.66
C GLU A 44 -0.07 -9.35 19.46
N ILE A 45 -0.95 -8.42 19.86
CA ILE A 45 -2.22 -8.76 20.52
C ILE A 45 -3.17 -9.45 19.54
N VAL A 46 -3.34 -8.92 18.32
CA VAL A 46 -4.21 -9.51 17.30
C VAL A 46 -3.77 -10.93 16.97
N HIS A 47 -2.47 -11.20 16.98
CA HIS A 47 -1.93 -12.53 16.74
C HIS A 47 -2.38 -13.59 17.77
N HIS A 48 -2.89 -13.18 18.94
CA HIS A 48 -3.53 -14.11 19.88
C HIS A 48 -4.78 -14.79 19.27
N TRP A 49 -5.45 -14.13 18.32
CA TRP A 49 -6.55 -14.71 17.56
C TRP A 49 -6.09 -15.28 16.21
N ILE A 50 -5.23 -14.57 15.49
CA ILE A 50 -4.78 -14.93 14.13
C ILE A 50 -3.29 -15.25 14.16
N GLY A 51 -2.94 -16.54 14.18
CA GLY A 51 -1.57 -17.03 14.37
C GLY A 51 -1.47 -17.98 15.55
N ASN A 52 -2.12 -17.66 16.66
CA ASN A 52 -2.18 -18.53 17.85
C ASN A 52 -3.48 -19.35 17.93
N LEU A 53 -4.64 -18.69 18.06
CA LEU A 53 -5.93 -19.39 18.21
C LEU A 53 -6.31 -20.12 16.91
N VAL A 54 -6.02 -19.51 15.77
CA VAL A 54 -6.24 -20.07 14.44
C VAL A 54 -5.01 -19.78 13.60
N THR A 55 -4.34 -20.82 13.12
CA THR A 55 -3.02 -20.71 12.44
C THR A 55 -3.12 -21.21 11.00
N VAL A 56 -2.36 -20.67 10.07
CA VAL A 56 -2.35 -21.23 8.71
C VAL A 56 -1.93 -22.70 8.70
N ALA A 57 -2.60 -23.53 7.89
CA ALA A 57 -2.29 -24.95 7.75
C ALA A 57 -1.01 -25.21 6.96
N ASN A 58 -0.63 -24.26 6.11
CA ASN A 58 0.56 -24.30 5.27
C ASN A 58 1.27 -22.94 5.32
N TRP A 59 2.56 -22.96 5.62
CA TRP A 59 3.40 -21.77 5.67
C TRP A 59 3.46 -21.01 4.34
N SER A 60 3.24 -21.67 3.19
CA SER A 60 3.09 -20.97 1.90
C SER A 60 1.98 -19.91 1.90
N PHE A 61 1.04 -19.95 2.86
CA PHE A 61 -0.03 -18.98 3.04
C PHE A 61 0.18 -18.03 4.23
N ILE A 62 1.39 -18.00 4.81
CA ILE A 62 1.68 -17.17 6.00
C ILE A 62 1.33 -15.70 5.80
N CYS A 63 1.48 -15.15 4.58
CA CYS A 63 1.08 -13.76 4.34
C CYS A 63 -0.40 -13.51 4.61
N LEU A 64 -1.31 -14.45 4.35
CA LEU A 64 -2.72 -14.25 4.72
C LEU A 64 -2.91 -14.06 6.23
N GLN A 65 -2.14 -14.78 7.05
CA GLN A 65 -2.17 -14.63 8.50
C GLN A 65 -1.66 -13.24 8.92
N GLU A 66 -0.49 -12.86 8.40
CA GLU A 66 0.15 -11.58 8.69
C GLU A 66 -0.68 -10.39 8.19
N ASP A 67 -1.23 -10.49 6.99
CA ASP A 67 -2.06 -9.46 6.38
C ASP A 67 -3.38 -9.27 7.14
N LEU A 68 -3.99 -10.36 7.63
CA LEU A 68 -5.18 -10.28 8.50
C LEU A 68 -4.86 -9.60 9.84
N ALA A 69 -3.69 -9.90 10.42
CA ALA A 69 -3.26 -9.26 11.66
C ALA A 69 -2.98 -7.77 11.48
N ASP A 70 -2.27 -7.40 10.41
CA ASP A 70 -1.97 -6.00 10.06
C ASP A 70 -3.24 -5.21 9.78
N PHE A 71 -4.17 -5.78 8.99
CA PHE A 71 -5.45 -5.15 8.67
C PHE A 71 -6.26 -4.76 9.92
N ILE A 72 -6.30 -5.63 10.94
CA ILE A 72 -6.99 -5.31 12.20
C ILE A 72 -6.17 -4.29 13.01
N SER A 73 -4.85 -4.43 13.05
CA SER A 73 -3.95 -3.53 13.78
C SER A 73 -4.00 -2.10 13.25
N LEU A 74 -4.10 -1.92 11.94
CA LEU A 74 -4.32 -0.63 11.30
C LEU A 74 -5.65 0.01 11.71
N LYS A 75 -6.69 -0.78 11.97
CA LYS A 75 -7.97 -0.27 12.51
C LYS A 75 -7.82 0.20 13.94
N VAL A 76 -7.13 -0.58 14.77
CA VAL A 76 -6.85 -0.21 16.17
C VAL A 76 -6.04 1.09 16.20
N LEU A 77 -4.98 1.18 15.39
CA LEU A 77 -4.18 2.40 15.26
C LEU A 77 -5.05 3.59 14.85
N ARG A 78 -5.88 3.44 13.80
CA ARG A 78 -6.79 4.50 13.32
C ARG A 78 -7.72 5.01 14.42
N ILE A 79 -8.27 4.10 15.23
CA ILE A 79 -9.20 4.44 16.34
C ILE A 79 -8.45 5.17 17.45
N LEU A 80 -7.31 4.64 17.91
CA LEU A 80 -6.57 5.18 19.06
C LEU A 80 -5.87 6.51 18.76
N THR A 81 -5.55 6.77 17.50
CA THR A 81 -4.97 8.05 17.05
C THR A 81 -6.03 9.02 16.54
N ALA A 82 -7.31 8.64 16.53
CA ALA A 82 -8.41 9.42 15.94
C ALA A 82 -8.12 9.90 14.50
N SER A 83 -7.38 9.11 13.72
CA SER A 83 -6.96 9.45 12.35
C SER A 83 -6.17 10.77 12.21
N ASP A 84 -5.46 11.18 13.27
CA ASP A 84 -4.61 12.36 13.26
C ASP A 84 -3.38 12.19 12.33
N LEU A 85 -2.50 13.20 12.32
CA LEU A 85 -1.31 13.20 11.48
C LEU A 85 -0.39 11.98 11.71
N ARG A 86 -0.36 11.39 12.91
CA ARG A 86 0.46 10.20 13.20
C ARG A 86 -0.04 9.00 12.39
N TYR A 87 -1.37 8.80 12.34
CA TYR A 87 -1.96 7.77 11.47
C TYR A 87 -1.70 8.02 10.00
N GLN A 88 -1.86 9.28 9.55
CA GLN A 88 -1.63 9.63 8.14
C GLN A 88 -0.19 9.38 7.71
N ARG A 89 0.79 9.69 8.57
CA ARG A 89 2.21 9.39 8.36
C ARG A 89 2.48 7.89 8.32
N TYR A 90 1.94 7.14 9.28
CA TYR A 90 2.07 5.68 9.28
C TYR A 90 1.47 5.05 8.00
N ARG A 91 0.32 5.55 7.53
CA ARG A 91 -0.28 5.11 6.26
C ARG A 91 0.58 5.48 5.06
N LEU A 92 1.16 6.67 5.06
CA LEU A 92 2.10 7.09 4.02
C LEU A 92 3.34 6.20 3.98
N SER A 93 3.92 5.82 5.12
CA SER A 93 5.08 4.90 5.11
C SER A 93 4.72 3.51 4.57
N LYS A 94 3.54 2.97 4.90
CA LYS A 94 3.03 1.72 4.31
C LYS A 94 2.83 1.82 2.80
N TYR A 95 2.26 2.93 2.32
CA TYR A 95 2.16 3.21 0.89
C TYR A 95 3.53 3.20 0.21
N ILE A 96 4.51 3.92 0.75
CA ILE A 96 5.87 3.94 0.21
C ILE A 96 6.53 2.56 0.25
N GLY A 97 6.34 1.80 1.33
CA GLY A 97 6.79 0.41 1.42
C GLY A 97 6.27 -0.46 0.27
N ILE A 98 4.97 -0.35 -0.05
CA ILE A 98 4.36 -1.06 -1.18
C ILE A 98 4.98 -0.62 -2.52
N GLN A 99 5.15 0.69 -2.74
CA GLN A 99 5.75 1.21 -3.98
C GLN A 99 7.19 0.68 -4.16
N LEU A 100 7.98 0.67 -3.09
CA LEU A 100 9.35 0.16 -3.08
C LEU A 100 9.39 -1.35 -3.29
N ALA A 101 8.46 -2.10 -2.70
CA ALA A 101 8.40 -3.55 -2.84
C ALA A 101 8.09 -3.97 -4.28
N GLU A 102 7.05 -3.37 -4.87
CA GLU A 102 6.64 -3.66 -6.25
C GLU A 102 7.65 -3.14 -7.28
N THR A 103 8.50 -2.18 -6.92
CA THR A 103 9.52 -1.65 -7.82
C THR A 103 10.87 -2.39 -7.71
N PHE A 104 11.33 -2.71 -6.49
CA PHE A 104 12.72 -3.13 -6.26
C PHE A 104 12.87 -4.45 -5.49
N LEU A 105 12.08 -4.64 -4.43
CA LEU A 105 12.32 -5.73 -3.47
C LEU A 105 11.75 -7.06 -3.96
N SER A 106 10.52 -7.05 -4.44
CA SER A 106 9.83 -8.25 -4.86
C SER A 106 8.85 -7.95 -6.00
N PRO A 107 9.37 -7.38 -7.12
CA PRO A 107 8.55 -7.08 -8.27
C PRO A 107 7.98 -8.38 -8.86
N ASN A 108 6.70 -8.33 -9.27
CA ASN A 108 6.04 -9.44 -9.96
C ASN A 108 6.01 -10.76 -9.17
N GLU A 109 5.72 -10.69 -7.87
CA GLU A 109 5.65 -11.86 -6.99
C GLU A 109 4.24 -12.02 -6.39
N SER A 110 3.78 -13.25 -6.19
CA SER A 110 2.45 -13.57 -5.62
C SER A 110 2.42 -13.61 -4.09
N LEU A 111 1.24 -13.57 -3.47
CA LEU A 111 1.12 -13.71 -2.00
C LEU A 111 1.34 -15.15 -1.51
N ILE A 112 1.42 -16.11 -2.42
CA ILE A 112 1.76 -17.50 -2.09
C ILE A 112 3.29 -17.65 -2.10
N LEU A 113 3.86 -17.94 -0.94
CA LEU A 113 5.31 -18.14 -0.81
C LEU A 113 5.69 -19.54 -1.29
N GLN A 114 6.44 -19.59 -2.40
CA GLN A 114 6.92 -20.84 -3.01
C GLN A 114 8.36 -21.21 -2.59
N GLN A 115 9.07 -20.30 -1.92
CA GLN A 115 10.47 -20.44 -1.55
C GLN A 115 10.63 -20.84 -0.08
N ALA A 116 11.85 -21.15 0.35
CA ALA A 116 12.15 -21.37 1.77
C ALA A 116 11.80 -20.11 2.57
N ILE A 117 10.89 -20.26 3.53
CA ILE A 117 10.31 -19.13 4.26
C ILE A 117 11.27 -18.70 5.36
N SER A 118 11.70 -17.45 5.30
CA SER A 118 12.51 -16.78 6.31
C SER A 118 11.77 -15.55 6.84
N MET A 119 12.16 -15.04 8.01
CA MET A 119 11.58 -13.81 8.55
C MET A 119 11.81 -12.60 7.63
N ASP A 120 12.97 -12.53 6.97
CA ASP A 120 13.25 -11.49 5.97
C ASP A 120 12.28 -11.57 4.78
N LEU A 121 11.99 -12.78 4.29
CA LEU A 121 11.00 -12.97 3.23
C LEU A 121 9.60 -12.54 3.68
N ILE A 122 9.18 -12.90 4.90
CA ILE A 122 7.88 -12.50 5.46
C ILE A 122 7.79 -10.98 5.53
N ASN A 123 8.79 -10.30 6.12
CA ASN A 123 8.83 -8.85 6.27
C ASN A 123 8.81 -8.10 4.90
N ARG A 124 9.40 -8.70 3.86
CA ARG A 124 9.46 -8.13 2.51
C ARG A 124 8.29 -8.47 1.60
N ARG A 125 7.42 -9.42 1.98
CA ARG A 125 6.36 -9.94 1.09
C ARG A 125 4.96 -9.79 1.68
N CYS A 126 4.84 -10.03 2.97
CA CYS A 126 3.59 -9.89 3.71
C CYS A 126 3.44 -8.44 4.20
N TYR A 127 2.33 -8.10 4.85
CA TYR A 127 2.03 -6.75 5.38
C TYR A 127 1.83 -5.66 4.31
N MET A 128 1.69 -6.06 3.04
CA MET A 128 1.67 -5.15 1.89
C MET A 128 0.45 -5.40 1.01
N LYS A 129 0.63 -6.12 -0.10
CA LYS A 129 -0.42 -6.36 -1.11
C LYS A 129 -1.67 -7.00 -0.52
N GLY A 130 -1.55 -7.93 0.42
CA GLY A 130 -2.70 -8.57 1.03
C GLY A 130 -3.49 -7.66 1.98
N VAL A 131 -2.82 -6.72 2.65
CA VAL A 131 -3.50 -5.70 3.47
C VAL A 131 -4.36 -4.78 2.61
N ILE A 132 -3.82 -4.28 1.49
CA ILE A 132 -4.60 -3.44 0.55
C ILE A 132 -5.74 -4.24 -0.08
N PHE A 133 -5.56 -5.55 -0.33
CA PHE A 133 -6.66 -6.41 -0.74
C PHE A 133 -7.77 -6.46 0.32
N LEU A 134 -7.44 -6.61 1.60
CA LEU A 134 -8.43 -6.63 2.69
C LEU A 134 -9.14 -5.29 2.84
N GLU A 135 -8.44 -4.17 2.65
CA GLU A 135 -9.02 -2.81 2.61
C GLU A 135 -9.92 -2.61 1.39
N SER A 136 -9.51 -3.14 0.23
CA SER A 136 -10.34 -3.16 -0.99
C SER A 136 -11.61 -3.99 -0.78
N LEU A 137 -11.49 -5.15 -0.13
CA LEU A 137 -12.64 -5.97 0.20
C LEU A 137 -13.57 -5.23 1.16
N GLU A 138 -13.03 -4.57 2.18
CA GLU A 138 -13.81 -3.74 3.10
C GLU A 138 -14.53 -2.60 2.39
N SER A 139 -13.91 -1.88 1.45
CA SER A 139 -14.62 -0.81 0.74
C SER A 139 -15.76 -1.34 -0.13
N LEU A 140 -15.66 -2.58 -0.62
CA LEU A 140 -16.71 -3.24 -1.39
C LEU A 140 -17.89 -3.74 -0.53
N ILE A 141 -17.61 -4.42 0.58
CA ILE A 141 -18.64 -5.11 1.39
C ILE A 141 -19.04 -4.36 2.68
N GLY A 142 -18.22 -3.41 3.12
CA GLY A 142 -18.38 -2.67 4.36
C GLY A 142 -17.67 -3.30 5.57
N GLN A 143 -17.26 -2.46 6.51
CA GLN A 143 -16.53 -2.84 7.73
C GLN A 143 -17.23 -3.95 8.54
N ASP A 144 -18.55 -3.84 8.75
CA ASP A 144 -19.27 -4.82 9.55
C ASP A 144 -19.24 -6.23 8.95
N LYS A 145 -19.29 -6.31 7.61
CA LYS A 145 -19.30 -7.59 6.90
C LYS A 145 -17.91 -8.23 6.92
N ILE A 146 -16.84 -7.48 6.66
CA ILE A 146 -15.49 -8.04 6.73
C ILE A 146 -15.11 -8.47 8.16
N LEU A 147 -15.48 -7.70 9.19
CA LEU A 147 -15.26 -8.10 10.58
C LEU A 147 -16.15 -9.29 10.98
N SER A 148 -17.35 -9.42 10.41
CA SER A 148 -18.16 -10.63 10.56
C SER A 148 -17.48 -11.84 9.92
N ALA A 149 -16.89 -11.68 8.73
CA ALA A 149 -16.13 -12.73 8.04
C ALA A 149 -14.98 -13.25 8.91
N ILE A 150 -14.14 -12.33 9.42
CA ILE A 150 -13.01 -12.70 10.28
C ILE A 150 -13.49 -13.42 11.55
N ARG A 151 -14.56 -12.93 12.19
CA ARG A 151 -15.15 -13.61 13.36
C ARG A 151 -15.65 -15.01 13.04
N GLN A 152 -16.27 -15.21 11.87
CA GLN A 152 -16.74 -16.53 11.43
C GLN A 152 -15.58 -17.49 11.19
N LEU A 153 -14.50 -17.03 10.55
CA LEU A 153 -13.26 -17.80 10.39
C LEU A 153 -12.73 -18.21 11.77
N LEU A 154 -12.53 -17.26 12.68
CA LEU A 154 -12.00 -17.51 14.02
C LEU A 154 -12.84 -18.48 14.84
N TYR A 155 -14.17 -18.37 14.75
CA TYR A 155 -15.09 -19.27 15.47
C TYR A 155 -15.05 -20.69 14.89
N ARG A 156 -15.05 -20.82 13.56
CA ARG A 156 -15.12 -22.11 12.87
C ARG A 156 -13.83 -22.92 13.01
N TYR A 157 -12.67 -22.26 12.98
CA TYR A 157 -11.36 -22.91 13.03
C TYR A 157 -10.62 -22.71 14.35
N ARG A 158 -11.36 -22.40 15.42
CA ARG A 158 -10.83 -22.20 16.76
C ARG A 158 -10.00 -23.42 17.21
N LEU A 159 -8.77 -23.19 17.67
CA LEU A 159 -7.79 -24.22 18.06
C LEU A 159 -7.47 -25.19 16.91
N SER A 160 -7.51 -24.70 15.68
CA SER A 160 -7.28 -25.47 14.47
C SER A 160 -6.57 -24.61 13.43
N ASN A 161 -6.51 -25.11 12.21
CA ASN A 161 -5.85 -24.47 11.09
C ASN A 161 -6.84 -24.00 10.03
N PHE A 162 -6.40 -23.05 9.22
CA PHE A 162 -7.12 -22.58 8.03
C PHE A 162 -6.15 -22.36 6.87
N ASP A 163 -6.66 -22.32 5.66
CA ASP A 163 -5.94 -21.88 4.48
C ASP A 163 -6.73 -20.83 3.69
N ILE A 164 -6.22 -20.53 2.49
CA ILE A 164 -6.83 -19.56 1.57
C ILE A 164 -8.26 -19.95 1.17
N TYR A 165 -8.56 -21.24 1.03
CA TYR A 165 -9.89 -21.72 0.61
C TYR A 165 -10.92 -21.50 1.71
N GLU A 166 -10.54 -21.72 2.97
CA GLU A 166 -11.43 -21.46 4.10
C GLU A 166 -11.78 -19.98 4.23
N PHE A 167 -10.80 -19.07 4.13
CA PHE A 167 -11.08 -17.63 4.12
C PHE A 167 -11.92 -17.23 2.92
N GLY A 168 -11.55 -17.73 1.73
CA GLY A 168 -12.31 -17.53 0.49
C GLY A 168 -13.77 -17.96 0.60
N ALA A 169 -14.05 -19.11 1.23
CA ALA A 169 -15.40 -19.62 1.43
C ALA A 169 -16.22 -18.75 2.39
N VAL A 170 -15.59 -18.14 3.40
CA VAL A 170 -16.28 -17.22 4.32
C VAL A 170 -16.71 -15.94 3.59
N ILE A 171 -15.84 -15.37 2.76
CA ILE A 171 -16.14 -14.14 2.01
C ILE A 171 -17.08 -14.38 0.82
N ALA A 172 -17.17 -15.61 0.31
CA ALA A 172 -18.11 -16.01 -0.74
C ALA A 172 -19.59 -15.73 -0.39
N ASN A 173 -19.91 -15.63 0.90
CA ASN A 173 -21.27 -15.37 1.38
C ASN A 173 -21.71 -13.90 1.19
N PHE A 174 -20.82 -13.02 0.77
CA PHE A 174 -21.14 -11.61 0.55
C PHE A 174 -21.26 -11.32 -0.95
N THR A 175 -22.41 -10.76 -1.34
CA THR A 175 -22.65 -10.31 -2.71
C THR A 175 -22.29 -8.83 -2.84
N VAL A 176 -21.45 -8.52 -3.82
CA VAL A 176 -21.11 -7.15 -4.24
C VAL A 176 -21.73 -6.86 -5.61
N ASP A 177 -21.68 -7.85 -6.49
CA ASP A 177 -22.30 -7.89 -7.81
C ASP A 177 -22.78 -9.33 -8.04
N ASP A 178 -23.97 -9.50 -8.61
CA ASP A 178 -24.57 -10.82 -8.85
C ASP A 178 -23.72 -11.72 -9.76
N LYS A 179 -22.82 -11.12 -10.56
CA LYS A 179 -21.95 -11.82 -11.50
C LYS A 179 -20.55 -12.07 -10.94
N ILE A 180 -20.22 -11.53 -9.77
CA ILE A 180 -18.86 -11.58 -9.22
C ILE A 180 -18.85 -12.39 -7.94
N ASN A 181 -18.20 -13.54 -8.01
CA ASN A 181 -17.89 -14.34 -6.84
C ASN A 181 -16.60 -13.82 -6.18
N LEU A 182 -16.73 -13.29 -4.95
CA LEU A 182 -15.60 -12.72 -4.21
C LEU A 182 -14.51 -13.75 -3.86
N GLN A 183 -14.86 -15.03 -3.70
CA GLN A 183 -13.86 -16.09 -3.50
C GLN A 183 -12.97 -16.24 -4.72
N ASN A 184 -13.55 -16.20 -5.93
CA ASN A 184 -12.77 -16.27 -7.17
C ASN A 184 -11.88 -15.05 -7.33
N ALA A 185 -12.40 -13.84 -7.04
CA ALA A 185 -11.61 -12.62 -7.06
C ALA A 185 -10.44 -12.70 -6.06
N PHE A 186 -10.69 -13.17 -4.83
CA PHE A 186 -9.65 -13.38 -3.82
C PHE A 186 -8.59 -14.39 -4.27
N HIS A 187 -9.00 -15.57 -4.76
CA HIS A 187 -8.07 -16.58 -5.24
C HIS A 187 -7.22 -16.08 -6.41
N TYR A 188 -7.79 -15.25 -7.30
CA TYR A 188 -7.03 -14.59 -8.35
C TYR A 188 -5.99 -13.65 -7.75
N TRP A 189 -6.39 -12.75 -6.84
CA TRP A 189 -5.51 -11.77 -6.22
C TRP A 189 -4.29 -12.37 -5.53
N ILE A 190 -4.48 -13.43 -4.75
CA ILE A 190 -3.38 -14.05 -3.99
C ILE A 190 -2.39 -14.83 -4.88
N ARG A 191 -2.86 -15.37 -6.00
CA ARG A 191 -2.04 -16.18 -6.94
C ARG A 191 -1.36 -15.32 -7.99
N THR A 192 -1.98 -14.20 -8.36
CA THR A 192 -1.53 -13.39 -9.48
C THR A 192 -0.43 -12.44 -9.03
N ASN A 193 0.69 -12.54 -9.72
CA ASN A 193 1.85 -11.67 -9.60
C ASN A 193 1.65 -10.36 -10.37
N GLY A 194 2.27 -9.28 -9.90
CA GLY A 194 2.25 -7.98 -10.55
C GLY A 194 1.43 -6.92 -9.83
N PHE A 195 1.53 -5.69 -10.37
CA PHE A 195 0.95 -4.46 -9.85
C PHE A 195 0.19 -3.74 -10.98
N PRO A 196 -1.13 -3.91 -11.08
CA PRO A 196 -1.90 -3.42 -12.23
C PRO A 196 -1.93 -1.90 -12.32
N SER A 197 -2.17 -1.41 -13.53
CA SER A 197 -2.40 0.01 -13.81
C SER A 197 -3.68 0.25 -14.60
N VAL A 198 -4.28 1.40 -14.39
CA VAL A 198 -5.49 1.85 -15.08
C VAL A 198 -5.22 3.22 -15.69
N SER A 199 -5.63 3.41 -16.94
CA SER A 199 -5.65 4.72 -17.58
C SER A 199 -7.08 5.28 -17.58
N VAL A 200 -7.21 6.56 -17.24
CA VAL A 200 -8.46 7.31 -17.23
C VAL A 200 -8.32 8.47 -18.21
N ARG A 201 -9.19 8.51 -19.22
CA ARG A 201 -9.26 9.60 -20.20
C ARG A 201 -10.65 10.19 -20.24
N LEU A 202 -10.71 11.50 -20.18
CA LEU A 202 -11.95 12.28 -20.20
C LEU A 202 -12.14 12.90 -21.58
N THR A 203 -13.30 12.62 -22.17
CA THR A 203 -13.82 13.41 -23.29
C THR A 203 -14.87 14.40 -22.78
N GLU A 204 -15.48 15.17 -23.69
CA GLU A 204 -16.59 16.06 -23.33
C GLU A 204 -17.77 15.30 -22.72
N SER A 205 -18.01 14.05 -23.13
CA SER A 205 -19.22 13.31 -22.77
C SER A 205 -18.99 11.92 -22.16
N VAL A 206 -17.78 11.37 -22.28
CA VAL A 206 -17.46 9.99 -21.88
C VAL A 206 -16.16 9.95 -21.06
N ILE A 207 -16.16 9.11 -20.03
CA ILE A 207 -14.99 8.68 -19.26
C ILE A 207 -14.58 7.31 -19.83
N HIS A 208 -13.36 7.22 -20.34
CA HIS A 208 -12.76 5.97 -20.80
C HIS A 208 -11.81 5.46 -19.72
N ILE A 209 -12.05 4.25 -19.24
CA ILE A 209 -11.24 3.58 -18.23
C ILE A 209 -10.67 2.33 -18.88
N LYS A 210 -9.35 2.21 -18.94
CA LYS A 210 -8.68 1.07 -19.56
C LYS A 210 -7.61 0.49 -18.64
N GLN A 211 -7.71 -0.81 -18.35
CA GLN A 211 -6.68 -1.57 -17.65
C GLN A 211 -5.48 -1.82 -18.56
N SER A 212 -4.27 -1.68 -18.02
CA SER A 212 -3.09 -2.24 -18.65
C SER A 212 -3.03 -3.74 -18.36
N LEU A 213 -2.91 -4.55 -19.41
CA LEU A 213 -2.87 -6.00 -19.29
C LEU A 213 -1.45 -6.42 -18.89
N LEU A 214 -1.31 -6.93 -17.67
CA LEU A 214 -0.11 -7.65 -17.23
C LEU A 214 -0.21 -9.09 -17.73
N ASP A 215 0.75 -9.54 -18.53
CA ASP A 215 0.77 -10.90 -19.13
C ASP A 215 -0.56 -11.28 -19.82
N GLU A 216 -1.19 -10.32 -20.50
CA GLU A 216 -2.49 -10.46 -21.19
C GLU A 216 -3.67 -10.85 -20.27
N ALA A 217 -3.53 -10.74 -18.94
CA ALA A 217 -4.55 -11.10 -17.98
C ALA A 217 -5.28 -9.89 -17.37
N LEU A 218 -6.60 -10.02 -17.23
CA LEU A 218 -7.46 -9.01 -16.59
C LEU A 218 -7.48 -9.17 -15.08
N TRP A 219 -7.21 -8.07 -14.38
CA TRP A 219 -7.35 -8.03 -12.94
C TRP A 219 -8.80 -7.71 -12.53
N PRO A 220 -9.34 -8.35 -11.49
CA PRO A 220 -10.59 -7.92 -10.86
C PRO A 220 -10.30 -6.67 -10.03
N ILE A 221 -10.48 -5.50 -10.65
CA ILE A 221 -10.11 -4.21 -10.06
C ILE A 221 -11.35 -3.48 -9.55
N PRO A 222 -11.43 -3.17 -8.25
CA PRO A 222 -12.44 -2.28 -7.74
C PRO A 222 -12.28 -0.86 -8.28
N LEU A 223 -13.35 -0.27 -8.80
CA LEU A 223 -13.32 1.12 -9.27
C LEU A 223 -14.00 2.02 -8.23
N GLN A 224 -13.26 2.98 -7.69
CA GLN A 224 -13.78 3.94 -6.73
C GLN A 224 -13.29 5.34 -7.09
N PHE A 225 -14.21 6.21 -7.46
CA PHE A 225 -13.93 7.62 -7.73
C PHE A 225 -14.19 8.49 -6.50
N ARG A 226 -13.52 9.64 -6.43
CA ARG A 226 -13.83 10.68 -5.44
C ARG A 226 -15.21 11.32 -5.70
N ASP A 227 -15.47 11.63 -6.96
CA ASP A 227 -16.76 12.10 -7.50
C ASP A 227 -16.77 11.70 -9.01
N PRO A 228 -17.81 11.02 -9.52
CA PRO A 228 -19.05 10.60 -8.87
C PRO A 228 -18.95 9.18 -8.33
N GLU A 229 -19.89 8.78 -7.46
CA GLU A 229 -20.11 7.35 -7.25
C GLU A 229 -20.56 6.69 -8.55
N ILE A 230 -19.92 5.57 -8.89
CA ILE A 230 -20.25 4.81 -10.10
C ILE A 230 -20.88 3.46 -9.75
N PRO A 231 -21.80 2.96 -10.61
CA PRO A 231 -22.45 1.66 -10.39
C PRO A 231 -21.49 0.47 -10.54
N ILE A 232 -20.38 0.63 -11.26
CA ILE A 232 -19.41 -0.44 -11.48
C ILE A 232 -18.48 -0.52 -10.27
N ARG A 233 -18.70 -1.54 -9.43
CA ARG A 233 -17.89 -1.76 -8.22
C ARG A 233 -16.59 -2.49 -8.52
N ILE A 234 -16.60 -3.46 -9.44
CA ILE A 234 -15.41 -4.23 -9.85
C ILE A 234 -15.41 -4.36 -11.37
N MET A 235 -14.29 -3.99 -11.99
CA MET A 235 -14.03 -4.12 -13.42
C MET A 235 -13.43 -5.50 -13.73
N LEU A 236 -14.04 -6.21 -14.67
CA LEU A 236 -13.61 -7.52 -15.20
C LEU A 236 -13.38 -7.49 -16.72
N THR A 237 -13.26 -6.30 -17.30
CA THR A 237 -13.06 -6.06 -18.74
C THR A 237 -11.81 -5.24 -18.96
N GLU A 238 -11.25 -5.24 -20.18
CA GLU A 238 -10.10 -4.40 -20.51
C GLU A 238 -10.47 -2.92 -20.47
N GLU A 239 -11.67 -2.59 -20.96
CA GLU A 239 -12.14 -1.21 -21.11
C GLU A 239 -13.56 -1.05 -20.59
N VAL A 240 -13.84 0.13 -20.05
CA VAL A 240 -15.16 0.59 -19.61
C VAL A 240 -15.34 2.03 -20.09
N GLU A 241 -16.51 2.32 -20.66
CA GLU A 241 -16.93 3.66 -21.05
C GLU A 241 -18.16 4.10 -20.25
N MET A 242 -18.13 5.33 -19.75
CA MET A 242 -19.21 5.87 -18.91
C MET A 242 -19.59 7.30 -19.30
N MET A 243 -20.89 7.62 -19.28
CA MET A 243 -21.37 8.97 -19.57
C MET A 243 -21.00 9.96 -18.46
N ARG A 244 -20.36 11.08 -18.82
CA ARG A 244 -19.92 12.15 -17.90
C ARG A 244 -21.06 12.95 -17.25
N LYS A 245 -22.29 12.85 -17.78
CA LYS A 245 -23.47 13.66 -17.35
C LYS A 245 -23.87 13.51 -15.86
N GLN A 246 -23.23 12.61 -15.12
CA GLN A 246 -23.43 12.43 -13.67
C GLN A 246 -22.45 13.20 -12.79
N MET A 247 -21.52 14.00 -13.36
CA MET A 247 -20.43 14.64 -12.61
C MET A 247 -20.65 16.13 -12.38
N SER A 248 -20.45 16.56 -11.13
CA SER A 248 -20.50 17.98 -10.73
C SER A 248 -19.16 18.71 -10.89
N THR A 249 -18.06 17.95 -10.98
CA THR A 249 -16.67 18.45 -10.90
C THR A 249 -15.86 18.22 -12.18
N SER A 250 -14.84 19.05 -12.37
CA SER A 250 -13.89 19.00 -13.49
C SER A 250 -12.83 17.90 -13.34
N SER A 251 -12.67 17.29 -12.17
CA SER A 251 -11.67 16.26 -11.86
C SER A 251 -12.30 14.89 -11.60
N CYS A 252 -12.04 13.94 -12.49
CA CYS A 252 -12.42 12.54 -12.31
C CYS A 252 -11.24 11.77 -11.70
N ILE A 253 -11.13 11.79 -10.37
CA ILE A 253 -10.03 11.15 -9.64
C ILE A 253 -10.43 9.73 -9.23
N LEU A 254 -9.74 8.73 -9.79
CA LEU A 254 -9.92 7.32 -9.52
C LEU A 254 -8.92 6.85 -8.45
N ASN A 255 -9.38 5.95 -7.58
CA ASN A 255 -8.57 5.34 -6.52
C ASN A 255 -7.81 6.35 -5.64
N PRO A 256 -8.45 7.45 -5.17
CA PRO A 256 -7.77 8.43 -4.35
C PRO A 256 -7.29 7.81 -3.04
N GLY A 257 -6.03 8.04 -2.70
CA GLY A 257 -5.41 7.56 -1.47
C GLY A 257 -4.99 6.09 -1.50
N PHE A 258 -4.91 5.49 -2.69
CA PHE A 258 -4.45 4.12 -2.91
C PHE A 258 -5.25 3.10 -2.07
N ILE A 259 -6.58 3.22 -2.07
CA ILE A 259 -7.50 2.30 -1.39
C ILE A 259 -7.43 0.90 -2.03
N HIS A 260 -7.18 0.88 -3.33
CA HIS A 260 -7.06 -0.31 -4.14
C HIS A 260 -5.65 -0.44 -4.72
N PHE A 261 -5.20 -1.68 -4.89
CA PHE A 261 -3.83 -1.98 -5.29
C PHE A 261 -3.64 -1.88 -6.81
N TYR A 262 -3.69 -0.66 -7.33
CA TYR A 262 -3.33 -0.32 -8.71
C TYR A 262 -2.90 1.14 -8.85
N ARG A 263 -2.07 1.41 -9.86
CA ARG A 263 -1.69 2.78 -10.25
C ARG A 263 -2.72 3.40 -11.19
N VAL A 264 -2.84 4.72 -11.18
CA VAL A 264 -3.74 5.43 -12.11
C VAL A 264 -2.97 6.43 -12.98
N ASN A 265 -3.07 6.27 -14.29
CA ASN A 265 -2.62 7.26 -15.26
C ASN A 265 -3.81 8.09 -15.72
N TYR A 266 -3.64 9.41 -15.81
CA TYR A 266 -4.66 10.32 -16.31
C TYR A 266 -4.25 10.98 -17.63
N ASP A 267 -5.21 11.57 -18.33
CA ASP A 267 -4.91 12.49 -19.43
C ASP A 267 -4.23 13.78 -18.93
N THR A 268 -3.61 14.51 -19.86
CA THR A 268 -2.86 15.75 -19.58
C THR A 268 -3.72 16.81 -18.90
N ALA A 269 -5.01 16.90 -19.24
CA ALA A 269 -5.93 17.88 -18.67
C ALA A 269 -6.20 17.59 -17.18
N THR A 270 -6.44 16.33 -16.85
CA THR A 270 -6.66 15.87 -15.48
C THR A 270 -5.37 16.00 -14.66
N TRP A 271 -4.21 15.64 -15.20
CA TRP A 271 -2.93 15.87 -14.53
C TRP A 271 -2.67 17.35 -14.26
N SER A 272 -3.00 18.23 -15.22
CA SER A 272 -2.86 19.68 -15.04
C SER A 272 -3.79 20.22 -13.95
N ASN A 273 -5.02 19.71 -13.86
CA ASN A 273 -5.97 20.08 -12.81
C ASN A 273 -5.51 19.61 -11.43
N ILE A 274 -5.04 18.37 -11.30
CA ILE A 274 -4.43 17.87 -10.04
C ILE A 274 -3.26 18.77 -9.63
N LEU A 275 -2.42 19.17 -10.58
CA LEU A 275 -1.29 20.04 -10.34
C LEU A 275 -1.71 21.44 -9.88
N GLU A 276 -2.77 22.00 -10.45
CA GLU A 276 -3.35 23.28 -10.04
C GLU A 276 -3.85 23.22 -8.59
N ILE A 277 -4.62 22.17 -8.23
CA ILE A 277 -5.08 21.97 -6.85
C ILE A 277 -3.91 21.81 -5.88
N LEU A 278 -2.87 21.03 -6.23
CA LEU A 278 -1.66 20.89 -5.41
C LEU A 278 -0.92 22.23 -5.24
N TYR A 279 -0.95 23.09 -6.26
CA TYR A 279 -0.30 24.40 -6.20
C TYR A 279 -1.08 25.40 -5.34
N GLU A 280 -2.41 25.44 -5.47
CA GLU A 280 -3.30 26.36 -4.76
C GLU A 280 -3.55 25.94 -3.31
N ASN A 281 -3.89 24.66 -3.09
CA ASN A 281 -4.23 24.12 -1.78
C ASN A 281 -3.96 22.61 -1.67
N ALA A 282 -2.69 22.24 -1.49
CA ALA A 282 -2.28 20.84 -1.33
C ALA A 282 -2.97 20.11 -0.16
N THR A 283 -3.48 20.84 0.84
CA THR A 283 -4.15 20.25 2.01
C THR A 283 -5.56 19.72 1.71
N GLU A 284 -6.12 20.02 0.54
CA GLU A 284 -7.31 19.35 0.02
C GLU A 284 -7.10 17.84 -0.20
N PHE A 285 -5.84 17.45 -0.43
CA PHE A 285 -5.44 16.06 -0.49
C PHE A 285 -4.78 15.64 0.82
N SER A 286 -5.05 14.42 1.26
CA SER A 286 -4.31 13.76 2.34
C SER A 286 -2.84 13.53 1.94
N PRO A 287 -1.92 13.29 2.91
CA PRO A 287 -0.53 13.01 2.60
C PRO A 287 -0.32 11.85 1.62
N ILE A 288 -1.12 10.78 1.74
CA ILE A 288 -1.06 9.62 0.84
C ILE A 288 -1.56 9.95 -0.56
N GLU A 289 -2.61 10.76 -0.71
CA GLU A 289 -3.09 11.21 -2.03
C GLU A 289 -2.05 12.07 -2.75
N ARG A 290 -1.43 13.03 -2.04
CA ARG A 290 -0.34 13.83 -2.61
C ARG A 290 0.81 12.94 -3.11
N ALA A 291 1.25 12.01 -2.27
CA ALA A 291 2.30 11.06 -2.62
C ALA A 291 1.89 10.15 -3.79
N GLN A 292 0.64 9.70 -3.84
CA GLN A 292 0.10 8.89 -4.92
C GLN A 292 0.13 9.63 -6.25
N PHE A 293 -0.42 10.85 -6.32
CA PHE A 293 -0.46 11.59 -7.58
C PHE A 293 0.93 11.85 -8.14
N ILE A 294 1.87 12.23 -7.28
CA ILE A 294 3.25 12.47 -7.70
C ILE A 294 3.90 11.15 -8.14
N SER A 295 3.76 10.09 -7.35
CA SER A 295 4.33 8.77 -7.66
C SER A 295 3.82 8.21 -8.98
N ASP A 296 2.51 8.23 -9.19
CA ASP A 296 1.88 7.69 -10.39
C ASP A 296 2.24 8.55 -11.61
N PHE A 297 2.14 9.87 -11.52
CA PHE A 297 2.58 10.76 -12.59
C PHE A 297 4.04 10.49 -12.97
N CYS A 298 4.93 10.48 -11.98
CA CYS A 298 6.36 10.29 -12.20
C CYS A 298 6.64 8.91 -12.85
N TYR A 299 5.97 7.87 -12.38
CA TYR A 299 6.07 6.51 -12.94
C TYR A 299 5.65 6.49 -14.42
N PHE A 300 4.42 6.92 -14.73
CA PHE A 300 3.92 6.88 -16.12
C PHE A 300 4.70 7.81 -17.04
N ASN A 301 5.16 8.95 -16.54
CA ASN A 301 6.03 9.84 -17.31
C ASN A 301 7.37 9.16 -17.64
N ALA A 302 8.01 8.50 -16.67
CA ALA A 302 9.26 7.77 -16.91
C ALA A 302 9.11 6.63 -17.94
N MET A 303 7.92 6.01 -17.99
CA MET A 303 7.54 5.00 -18.99
C MET A 303 7.15 5.59 -20.36
N GLY A 304 7.06 6.92 -20.48
CA GLY A 304 6.66 7.59 -21.72
C GLY A 304 5.15 7.54 -22.01
N GLU A 305 4.33 7.29 -21.01
CA GLU A 305 2.87 7.14 -21.13
C GLU A 305 2.09 8.42 -20.84
N VAL A 306 2.77 9.53 -20.55
CA VAL A 306 2.16 10.84 -20.30
C VAL A 306 2.44 11.77 -21.47
N ILE A 307 1.37 12.28 -22.09
CA ILE A 307 1.45 13.28 -23.16
C ILE A 307 1.89 14.63 -22.55
N ASP A 308 2.90 15.27 -23.16
CA ASP A 308 3.56 16.48 -22.63
C ASP A 308 4.16 16.29 -21.22
N GLY A 309 4.61 15.07 -20.93
CA GLY A 309 5.04 14.68 -19.60
C GLY A 309 6.25 15.44 -19.06
N GLU A 310 7.21 15.86 -19.90
CA GLU A 310 8.40 16.60 -19.43
C GLU A 310 8.05 17.99 -18.87
N HIS A 311 7.10 18.70 -19.49
CA HIS A 311 6.67 20.00 -19.00
C HIS A 311 5.96 19.89 -17.65
N LEU A 312 5.06 18.91 -17.52
CA LEU A 312 4.38 18.63 -16.25
C LEU A 312 5.36 18.14 -15.18
N ARG A 313 6.38 17.35 -15.55
CA ARG A 313 7.41 16.84 -14.63
C ARG A 313 8.12 17.96 -13.88
N GLN A 314 8.56 18.99 -14.59
CA GLN A 314 9.23 20.14 -13.96
C GLN A 314 8.32 20.83 -12.94
N LYS A 315 7.02 20.95 -13.24
CA LYS A 315 6.05 21.58 -12.33
C LYS A 315 5.79 20.73 -11.09
N PHE A 316 5.64 19.41 -11.23
CA PHE A 316 5.48 18.50 -10.09
C PHE A 316 6.68 18.57 -9.15
N ILE A 317 7.90 18.47 -9.69
CA ILE A 317 9.15 18.60 -8.92
C ILE A 317 9.20 19.96 -8.20
N HIS A 318 8.89 21.05 -8.91
CA HIS A 318 8.92 22.39 -8.35
C HIS A 318 7.93 22.58 -7.19
N ILE A 319 6.70 22.09 -7.32
CA ILE A 319 5.68 22.19 -6.26
C ILE A 319 6.13 21.48 -5.00
N VAL A 320 6.73 20.31 -5.13
CA VAL A 320 7.21 19.53 -3.99
C VAL A 320 8.35 20.24 -3.27
N TYR A 321 9.38 20.67 -4.00
CA TYR A 321 10.56 21.29 -3.38
C TYR A 321 10.36 22.75 -2.98
N SER A 322 9.35 23.44 -3.48
CA SER A 322 9.00 24.79 -3.02
C SER A 322 8.26 24.79 -1.68
N ARG A 323 7.61 23.68 -1.30
CA ARG A 323 6.84 23.52 -0.05
C ARG A 323 7.08 22.16 0.62
N PRO A 324 8.34 21.79 0.90
CA PRO A 324 8.71 20.44 1.35
C PRO A 324 7.99 19.99 2.63
N GLU A 325 7.57 20.94 3.48
CA GLU A 325 6.79 20.68 4.70
C GLU A 325 5.40 20.07 4.44
N GLN A 326 4.87 20.19 3.23
CA GLN A 326 3.60 19.59 2.82
C GLN A 326 3.79 18.19 2.22
N TYR A 327 5.01 17.77 1.93
CA TYR A 327 5.32 16.58 1.15
C TYR A 327 6.23 15.65 1.94
N ASP A 328 5.77 15.16 3.09
CA ASP A 328 6.48 14.13 3.86
C ASP A 328 6.94 13.00 2.91
N LEU A 329 8.16 12.50 3.08
CA LEU A 329 8.74 11.38 2.32
C LEU A 329 8.89 11.61 0.80
N CYS A 330 9.01 12.87 0.37
CA CYS A 330 9.02 13.30 -1.04
C CYS A 330 9.98 12.56 -1.97
N GLU A 331 11.16 12.20 -1.50
CA GLU A 331 12.20 11.52 -2.26
C GLU A 331 11.71 10.21 -2.86
N TRP A 332 10.84 9.50 -2.13
CA TRP A 332 10.41 8.17 -2.49
C TRP A 332 9.40 8.17 -3.63
N TYR A 333 8.47 9.13 -3.63
CA TYR A 333 7.49 9.27 -4.71
C TYR A 333 7.96 10.18 -5.85
N LEU A 334 9.04 10.95 -5.67
CA LEU A 334 9.73 11.65 -6.77
C LEU A 334 10.74 10.78 -7.52
N TYR A 335 11.10 9.60 -6.99
CA TYR A 335 12.10 8.71 -7.55
C TYR A 335 12.05 8.56 -9.09
N TRP A 336 10.85 8.35 -9.64
CA TRP A 336 10.67 8.15 -11.07
C TRP A 336 10.80 9.44 -11.87
N CYS A 337 10.51 10.60 -11.27
CA CYS A 337 10.72 11.90 -11.89
C CYS A 337 12.20 12.25 -12.02
N ASP A 338 13.07 11.73 -11.16
CA ASP A 338 14.52 11.95 -11.26
C ASP A 338 15.19 11.08 -12.33
N ARG A 339 14.47 10.10 -12.90
CA ARG A 339 14.96 9.29 -14.02
C ARG A 339 14.62 9.94 -15.36
N ALA A 340 15.58 9.91 -16.28
CA ALA A 340 15.34 10.26 -17.67
C ALA A 340 14.37 9.23 -18.31
N THR A 341 13.45 9.72 -19.14
CA THR A 341 12.49 8.91 -19.89
C THR A 341 13.20 7.77 -20.64
N GLY A 342 12.67 6.54 -20.51
CA GLY A 342 13.20 5.38 -21.23
C GLY A 342 14.45 4.72 -20.62
N THR A 343 14.89 5.09 -19.41
CA THR A 343 16.03 4.44 -18.74
C THR A 343 15.63 3.46 -17.63
N ILE A 344 15.32 2.22 -18.01
CA ILE A 344 15.15 1.09 -17.08
C ILE A 344 16.52 0.45 -16.83
N ARG A 345 17.28 0.96 -15.85
CA ARG A 345 18.43 0.20 -15.33
C ARG A 345 17.92 -0.88 -14.38
N SER A 346 18.31 -2.14 -14.63
CA SER A 346 18.13 -3.25 -13.69
C SER A 346 18.85 -2.91 -12.38
N GLY A 347 18.11 -2.84 -11.29
CA GLY A 347 18.69 -2.51 -9.98
C GLY A 347 19.67 -3.60 -9.53
N SER A 348 20.91 -3.21 -9.24
CA SER A 348 21.90 -4.09 -8.60
C SER A 348 21.42 -4.49 -7.19
N GLU A 349 21.93 -5.59 -6.64
CA GLU A 349 21.66 -6.01 -5.25
C GLU A 349 21.93 -4.89 -4.23
N LEU A 350 22.88 -4.00 -4.53
CA LEU A 350 23.19 -2.83 -3.71
C LEU A 350 22.02 -1.82 -3.62
N LEU A 351 21.28 -1.61 -4.71
CA LEU A 351 20.05 -0.81 -4.70
C LEU A 351 18.95 -1.46 -3.88
N ARG A 352 18.85 -2.80 -3.90
CA ARG A 352 17.89 -3.51 -3.05
C ARG A 352 18.22 -3.34 -1.57
N ASN A 353 19.48 -3.43 -1.18
CA ASN A 353 19.89 -3.23 0.22
C ASN A 353 19.58 -1.80 0.70
N ILE A 354 19.85 -0.79 -0.14
CA ILE A 354 19.45 0.60 0.16
C ILE A 354 17.94 0.68 0.38
N VAL A 355 17.13 0.05 -0.49
CA VAL A 355 15.65 0.06 -0.39
C VAL A 355 15.14 -0.66 0.87
N VAL A 356 15.79 -1.73 1.32
CA VAL A 356 15.46 -2.37 2.60
C VAL A 356 15.72 -1.42 3.76
N ASP A 357 16.91 -0.80 3.81
CA ASP A 357 17.27 0.17 4.86
C ASP A 357 16.31 1.37 4.89
N ILE A 358 15.75 1.75 3.74
CA ILE A 358 14.74 2.79 3.61
C ILE A 358 13.42 2.38 4.24
N ALA A 359 12.90 1.20 3.88
CA ALA A 359 11.65 0.70 4.44
C ALA A 359 11.75 0.52 5.97
N GLU A 360 12.95 0.19 6.45
CA GLU A 360 13.31 0.10 7.86
C GLU A 360 13.67 1.46 8.50
N SER A 361 13.41 2.61 7.89
CA SER A 361 13.79 3.92 8.46
C SER A 361 12.63 4.76 9.01
N PHE A 362 11.39 4.33 8.81
CA PHE A 362 10.19 5.17 9.02
C PHE A 362 9.60 5.15 10.44
N TYR A 363 10.39 4.94 11.49
CA TYR A 363 9.91 4.66 12.85
C TYR A 363 9.29 5.83 13.62
N ASN A 364 9.58 7.07 13.27
CA ASN A 364 9.08 8.21 14.03
C ASN A 364 8.94 9.48 13.18
N ALA A 365 8.25 10.48 13.73
CA ALA A 365 8.01 11.78 13.10
C ALA A 365 9.25 12.44 12.47
N SER A 366 10.46 12.26 13.03
CA SER A 366 11.69 12.84 12.47
C SER A 366 12.15 12.17 11.17
N SER A 367 11.63 10.99 10.85
CA SER A 367 11.90 10.27 9.60
C SER A 367 11.17 10.85 8.40
N TYR A 368 10.01 11.49 8.61
CA TYR A 368 9.06 11.82 7.55
C TYR A 368 9.40 13.08 6.76
N SER A 369 10.19 14.02 7.29
CA SER A 369 10.43 15.30 6.61
C SER A 369 11.06 15.14 5.22
N CYS A 370 10.51 15.83 4.23
CA CYS A 370 11.15 16.01 2.92
C CYS A 370 12.51 16.71 3.06
N ILE A 371 13.49 16.26 2.28
CA ILE A 371 14.90 16.65 2.15
C ILE A 371 15.75 16.40 3.41
N SER A 372 15.14 16.57 4.58
CA SER A 372 15.81 16.68 5.86
C SER A 372 15.39 15.60 6.85
N GLY A 373 14.58 14.63 6.44
CA GLY A 373 14.14 13.52 7.29
C GLY A 373 15.30 12.61 7.70
N LYS A 374 15.14 11.91 8.83
CA LYS A 374 16.09 10.87 9.28
C LYS A 374 16.28 9.80 8.20
N ALA A 375 15.22 9.42 7.49
CA ALA A 375 15.27 8.48 6.38
C ALA A 375 16.23 8.95 5.28
N VAL A 376 16.11 10.21 4.83
CA VAL A 376 16.99 10.81 3.82
C VAL A 376 18.44 10.84 4.28
N ARG A 377 18.69 11.23 5.55
CA ARG A 377 20.04 11.23 6.12
C ARG A 377 20.66 9.83 6.16
N GLN A 378 19.90 8.81 6.57
CA GLN A 378 20.38 7.44 6.64
C GLN A 378 20.78 6.92 5.26
N VAL A 379 19.94 7.16 4.25
CA VAL A 379 20.24 6.78 2.85
C VAL A 379 21.48 7.49 2.33
N ASN A 380 21.59 8.79 2.57
CA ASN A 380 22.74 9.56 2.13
C ASN A 380 24.03 9.14 2.83
N ASN A 381 23.98 8.80 4.11
CA ASN A 381 25.13 8.26 4.82
C ASN A 381 25.56 6.91 4.23
N LEU A 382 24.59 6.06 3.88
CA LEU A 382 24.86 4.77 3.26
C LEU A 382 25.48 4.93 1.87
N CYS A 383 24.90 5.81 1.05
CA CYS A 383 25.45 6.11 -0.28
C CYS A 383 26.81 6.77 -0.22
N GLN A 384 27.05 7.69 0.73
CA GLN A 384 28.37 8.26 0.94
C GLN A 384 29.40 7.18 1.30
N LYS A 385 29.00 6.16 2.08
CA LYS A 385 29.84 5.03 2.46
C LYS A 385 30.15 4.09 1.29
N PHE A 386 29.17 3.82 0.42
CA PHE A 386 29.32 2.85 -0.67
C PHE A 386 29.75 3.45 -2.01
N PHE A 387 29.35 4.68 -2.32
CA PHE A 387 29.57 5.34 -3.61
C PHE A 387 30.41 6.62 -3.52
N GLY A 388 30.71 7.10 -2.31
CA GLY A 388 31.48 8.33 -2.12
C GLY A 388 30.70 9.62 -2.39
N HIS A 389 29.39 9.54 -2.64
CA HIS A 389 28.50 10.69 -2.81
C HIS A 389 27.11 10.42 -2.23
N LYS A 390 26.32 11.48 -2.02
CA LYS A 390 24.89 11.40 -1.64
C LYS A 390 24.04 10.82 -2.76
N CYS A 391 22.99 10.08 -2.42
CA CYS A 391 22.03 9.53 -3.40
C CYS A 391 20.84 10.45 -3.63
N ILE A 392 20.47 11.21 -2.60
CA ILE A 392 19.38 12.18 -2.56
C ILE A 392 20.00 13.53 -2.21
#